data_AF-A0A7D7VA59-F1
#
_entry.id   AF-A0A7D7VA59-F1
#
_cell.length_a   1.000
_cell.length_b   1.000
_cell.length_c   1.000
_cell.angle_alpha   90.00
_cell.angle_beta   90.00
_cell.angle_gamma   90.00
#
_symmetry.space_group_name_H-M   'P 1'
#
loop_
_entity.id
_entity.type
_entity.pdbx_description
1 polymer ?
#
loop_
_entity_poly.entity_id
_entity_poly.type
_entity_poly.pdbx_seq_one_letter_code
_entity_poly.pdbx_strand_id
1 'polypeptide(L)'
;MGKTIFIKEIITILKEPLLYPTCQKDDKLEKEVVREERSSGKTILCSRCEALIVITNHNLRNVELSSFRDDTIMLKEPHLIRKVVY
;
A
#
# COMPACT_ATOMS: atom_id res chain seq x y z
N MET A 1 -6.40 -20.44 -0.96
CA MET A 1 -5.39 -20.42 0.10
C MET A 1 -4.88 -18.99 0.21
N GLY A 2 -5.27 -18.28 1.26
CA GLY A 2 -4.79 -16.92 1.52
C GLY A 2 -3.28 -16.95 1.79
N LYS A 3 -2.58 -15.90 1.35
CA LYS A 3 -1.15 -15.70 1.60
C LYS A 3 -0.98 -14.69 2.72
N THR A 4 0.22 -14.66 3.30
CA THR A 4 0.58 -13.59 4.25
C THR A 4 1.24 -12.45 3.49
N ILE A 5 0.72 -11.24 3.63
CA ILE A 5 1.24 -10.02 3.02
C ILE A 5 1.92 -9.19 4.10
N PHE A 6 3.21 -8.93 3.91
CA PHE A 6 3.96 -8.04 4.79
C PHE A 6 3.96 -6.62 4.24
N ILE A 7 3.70 -5.66 5.13
CA ILE A 7 3.75 -4.24 4.81
C ILE A 7 4.66 -3.56 5.83
N LYS A 8 5.77 -2.99 5.37
CA LYS A 8 6.72 -2.20 6.17
C LYS A 8 6.60 -0.70 5.91
N GLU A 9 6.05 -0.32 4.76
CA GLU A 9 5.95 1.08 4.33
C GLU A 9 4.59 1.34 3.69
N ILE A 10 3.99 2.49 4.03
CA ILE A 10 2.75 2.97 3.45
C ILE A 10 3.00 4.35 2.87
N ILE A 11 2.71 4.49 1.57
CA ILE A 11 2.93 5.70 0.80
C ILE A 11 1.58 6.26 0.39
N THR A 12 1.28 7.49 0.81
CA THR A 12 0.11 8.23 0.32
C THR A 12 0.49 9.08 -0.88
N ILE A 13 -0.31 9.03 -1.94
CA ILE A 13 -0.07 9.77 -3.19
C ILE A 13 -1.38 10.30 -3.76
N LEU A 14 -1.34 11.43 -4.47
CA LEU A 14 -2.54 12.04 -5.07
C LEU A 14 -2.90 11.47 -6.44
N LYS A 15 -1.91 10.99 -7.20
CA LYS A 15 -2.06 10.45 -8.55
C LYS A 15 -1.53 9.04 -8.60
N GLU A 16 -2.14 8.22 -9.45
CA GLU A 16 -1.68 6.85 -9.67
C GLU A 16 -0.26 6.85 -10.27
N PRO A 17 0.71 6.20 -9.62
CA PRO A 17 2.07 6.18 -10.14
C PRO A 17 2.23 5.14 -11.25
N LEU A 18 3.01 5.46 -12.28
CA LEU A 18 3.39 4.50 -13.34
C LEU A 18 4.40 3.46 -12.83
N LEU A 19 5.27 3.85 -11.89
CA LEU A 19 6.31 3.02 -11.30
C LEU A 19 6.25 3.14 -9.77
N TYR A 20 6.65 2.09 -9.05
CA TYR A 20 6.71 2.17 -7.59
C TYR A 20 7.68 3.29 -7.14
N PRO A 21 7.28 4.22 -6.26
CA PRO A 21 8.10 5.39 -5.88
C PRO A 21 9.49 5.09 -5.35
N THR A 22 9.68 3.94 -4.68
CA THR A 22 10.97 3.60 -4.05
C THR A 22 11.87 2.75 -4.94
N CYS A 23 11.33 1.76 -5.67
CA CYS A 23 12.15 0.85 -6.48
C CYS A 23 12.12 1.14 -7.98
N GLN A 24 11.24 2.04 -8.42
CA GLN A 24 11.07 2.43 -9.83
C GLN A 24 10.82 1.24 -10.78
N LYS A 25 10.14 0.20 -10.31
CA LYS A 25 9.73 -0.96 -11.13
C LYS A 25 8.22 -1.15 -11.08
N ASP A 26 7.66 -1.61 -12.19
CA ASP A 26 6.25 -1.97 -12.36
C ASP A 26 5.99 -3.48 -12.24
N ASP A 27 7.02 -4.31 -12.38
CA ASP A 27 6.93 -5.79 -12.50
C ASP A 27 6.17 -6.50 -11.37
N LYS A 28 5.99 -5.83 -10.22
CA LYS A 28 5.34 -6.37 -9.02
C LYS A 28 4.37 -5.39 -8.35
N LEU A 29 3.71 -4.55 -9.14
CA LEU A 29 2.60 -3.72 -8.67
C LEU A 29 1.27 -4.46 -8.78
N GLU A 30 0.71 -4.84 -7.65
CA GLU A 30 -0.53 -5.60 -7.55
C GLU A 30 -1.65 -4.69 -7.03
N LYS A 31 -2.70 -4.48 -7.83
CA LYS A 31 -3.86 -3.68 -7.45
C LYS A 31 -4.90 -4.56 -6.76
N GLU A 32 -5.73 -3.94 -5.91
CA GLU A 32 -6.89 -4.60 -5.30
C GLU A 32 -6.54 -5.87 -4.49
N VAL A 33 -5.33 -5.91 -3.91
CA VAL A 33 -4.92 -6.99 -3.00
C VAL A 33 -5.21 -6.62 -1.55
N VAL A 34 -4.80 -5.41 -1.18
CA VAL A 34 -4.99 -4.83 0.15
C VAL A 34 -5.89 -3.63 0.00
N ARG A 35 -6.90 -3.45 0.85
CA ARG A 35 -7.75 -2.27 0.93
C ARG A 35 -7.34 -1.43 2.13
N GLU A 36 -7.45 -0.12 2.01
CA GLU A 36 -7.35 0.82 3.12
C GLU A 36 -8.74 1.40 3.39
N GLU A 37 -9.30 1.15 4.57
CA GLU A 37 -10.71 1.41 4.87
C GLU A 37 -11.01 2.86 5.22
N ARG A 38 -10.03 3.63 5.71
CA ARG A 38 -10.29 4.97 6.26
C ARG A 38 -10.35 6.05 5.18
N SER A 39 -9.67 5.84 4.06
CA SER A 39 -9.59 6.82 2.97
C SER A 39 -10.46 6.48 1.77
N SER A 40 -10.98 5.25 1.68
CA SER A 40 -11.64 4.70 0.49
C SER A 40 -10.82 4.88 -0.80
N GLY A 41 -9.50 5.07 -0.66
CA GLY A 41 -8.58 5.30 -1.75
C GLY A 41 -8.27 4.02 -2.51
N LYS A 42 -7.79 4.16 -3.74
CA LYS A 42 -7.25 3.03 -4.49
C LYS A 42 -5.91 2.62 -3.91
N THR A 43 -5.66 1.32 -3.84
CA THR A 43 -4.47 0.76 -3.23
C THR A 43 -3.68 -0.07 -4.22
N ILE A 44 -2.36 0.05 -4.15
CA ILE A 44 -1.41 -0.71 -4.97
C ILE A 44 -0.33 -1.28 -4.05
N LEU A 45 -0.20 -2.60 -4.03
CA LEU A 45 0.82 -3.30 -3.27
C LEU A 45 2.07 -3.49 -4.15
N CYS A 46 3.23 -3.12 -3.65
CA CYS A 46 4.51 -3.54 -4.20
C CYS A 46 5.04 -4.71 -3.37
N SER A 47 4.81 -5.95 -3.84
CA SER A 47 5.26 -7.15 -3.12
C SER A 47 6.78 -7.28 -3.03
N ARG A 48 7.53 -6.64 -3.94
CA ARG A 48 8.99 -6.55 -3.87
C ARG A 48 9.48 -5.73 -2.68
N CYS A 49 8.82 -4.60 -2.44
CA CYS A 49 9.26 -3.64 -1.43
C CYS A 49 8.51 -3.81 -0.10
N GLU A 50 7.51 -4.69 -0.07
CA GLU A 50 6.61 -4.86 1.09
C GLU A 50 5.94 -3.54 1.43
N ALA A 51 5.41 -2.85 0.43
CA ALA A 51 4.94 -1.50 0.60
C ALA A 51 3.59 -1.26 -0.08
N LEU A 52 2.73 -0.51 0.59
CA LEU A 52 1.40 -0.19 0.14
C LEU A 52 1.32 1.26 -0.31
N ILE A 53 0.97 1.49 -1.57
CA ILE A 53 0.60 2.80 -2.07
C ILE A 53 -0.89 2.99 -1.87
N VAL A 54 -1.28 4.09 -1.24
CA VAL A 54 -2.67 4.52 -1.08
C VAL A 54 -2.86 5.80 -1.87
N ILE A 55 -3.66 5.74 -2.92
CA ILE A 55 -4.01 6.88 -3.76
C ILE A 55 -5.16 7.62 -3.09
N THR A 56 -4.83 8.67 -2.36
CA THR A 56 -5.79 9.46 -1.59
C THR A 56 -5.29 10.87 -1.34
N ASN A 57 -6.23 11.81 -1.17
CA ASN A 57 -5.95 13.16 -0.69
C ASN A 57 -5.93 13.27 0.85
N HIS A 58 -6.35 12.21 1.55
CA HIS A 58 -6.35 12.17 3.01
C HIS A 58 -4.94 12.06 3.58
N ASN A 59 -4.71 12.73 4.71
CA ASN A 59 -3.45 12.61 5.45
C ASN A 59 -3.55 11.45 6.46
N LEU A 60 -3.22 10.24 6.01
CA LEU A 60 -3.31 9.03 6.84
C LEU A 60 -2.24 9.07 7.94
N ARG A 61 -2.68 9.17 9.20
CA ARG A 61 -1.82 9.01 10.39
C ARG A 61 -1.88 7.60 10.97
N ASN A 62 -3.07 6.98 10.91
CA ASN A 62 -3.28 5.57 11.21
C ASN A 62 -3.98 4.94 10.02
N VAL A 63 -3.67 3.68 9.76
CA VAL A 63 -4.22 2.90 8.66
C VAL A 63 -5.06 1.76 9.19
N GLU A 64 -6.08 1.40 8.43
CA GLU A 64 -6.87 0.20 8.67
C GLU A 64 -6.86 -0.61 7.38
N LEU A 65 -6.22 -1.78 7.43
CA LEU A 65 -5.93 -2.59 6.26
C LEU A 65 -6.74 -3.88 6.28
N SER A 66 -7.42 -4.16 5.18
CA SER A 66 -8.15 -5.42 4.96
C SER A 66 -7.70 -6.07 3.65
N SER A 67 -7.86 -7.39 3.51
CA SER A 67 -7.54 -8.08 2.26
C SER A 67 -8.80 -8.28 1.43
N PHE A 68 -8.65 -8.21 0.10
CA PHE A 68 -9.71 -8.58 -0.84
C PHE A 68 -9.84 -10.09 -1.08
N ARG A 69 -8.83 -10.90 -0.71
CA ARG A 69 -8.72 -12.32 -1.09
C ARG A 69 -8.47 -13.25 0.09
N ASP A 70 -8.96 -12.88 1.28
CA ASP A 70 -8.72 -13.59 2.54
C ASP A 70 -7.22 -13.73 2.87
N ASP A 71 -6.38 -12.82 2.36
CA ASP A 71 -4.96 -12.77 2.72
C ASP A 71 -4.80 -12.20 4.13
N THR A 72 -3.82 -12.72 4.87
CA THR A 72 -3.46 -12.18 6.18
C THR A 72 -2.51 -11.01 5.99
N ILE A 73 -2.88 -9.83 6.45
CA ILE A 73 -2.03 -8.64 6.38
C ILE A 73 -1.26 -8.49 7.68
N MET A 74 0.07 -8.39 7.57
CA MET A 74 0.96 -8.15 8.69
C MET A 74 1.71 -6.84 8.48
N LEU A 75 1.45 -5.88 9.36
CA LEU A 75 2.19 -4.62 9.43
C LEU A 75 3.47 -4.84 10.25
N LYS A 76 4.64 -4.64 9.65
CA LYS A 76 5.93 -4.82 10.34
C LYS A 76 6.21 -3.59 11.21
N GLU A 77 6.38 -3.78 12.52
CA GLU A 77 6.77 -2.67 13.40
C GLU A 77 8.30 -2.54 13.55
N PRO A 78 8.86 -1.31 13.52
CA PRO A 78 8.18 -0.06 13.17
C PRO A 78 7.90 0.04 11.67
N HIS A 79 6.69 0.47 11.29
CA HIS A 79 6.34 0.75 9.89
C HIS A 79 6.47 2.24 9.59
N LEU A 80 6.78 2.56 8.34
CA LEU A 80 6.87 3.94 7.86
C LEU A 80 5.59 4.36 7.17
N ILE A 81 5.04 5.52 7.53
CA ILE A 81 3.96 6.18 6.77
C ILE A 81 4.51 7.49 6.22
N ARG A 82 4.46 7.69 4.90
CA ARG A 82 4.88 8.95 4.28
C ARG A 82 3.96 9.37 3.14
N LYS A 83 4.03 10.66 2.82
CA LYS A 83 3.30 11.27 1.71
C LYS A 83 4.27 11.65 0.60
N VAL A 84 3.94 11.28 -0.63
CA VAL A 84 4.70 11.66 -1.82
C VAL A 84 3.86 12.62 -2.65
N VAL A 85 4.47 13.74 -3.04
CA VAL A 85 3.88 14.77 -3.89
C VAL A 85 4.79 14.92 -5.10
N TYR A 86 4.23 14.77 -6.30
CA TYR A 86 4.90 15.00 -7.59
C TYR A 86 4.25 16.19 -8.29
#